data_AF-A0A7C6FWI5-F1
#
_entry.id   AF-A0A7C6FWI5-F1
#
_cell.length_a   1.000
_cell.length_b   1.000
_cell.length_c   1.000
_cell.angle_alpha   90.00
_cell.angle_beta   90.00
_cell.angle_gamma   90.00
#
_symmetry.space_group_name_H-M   'P 1'
#
loop_
_entity.id
_entity.type
_entity.pdbx_description
1 polymer ?
#
loop_
_entity_poly.entity_id
_entity_poly.type
_entity_poly.pdbx_seq_one_letter_code
_entity_poly.pdbx_strand_id
1 'polypeptide(L)'
;MKNIEQTRRDFLRLAGKGVVGAAALSCVPSVLNPVIAETIEAPGYPLEYKQLDPQKVLEEGYKRLYTHGGCGGGAFSAIVDLMGEEYGYPYNQYDGRVFAHAAAGYGIGALCGSLVGACAAIGVFCEPADARALRDDLFTWYKQHAFPGYQPEFKAETTVSGSVQCADSVGIFMKQANLQMGDPPRVARCAAVTGETAAKAVELLNKHFGFTDSVVILDNPDLQGEETPLAENEYIGVGTSPRGDIRVKVTMDGDKIANIEVLSHNETPNFFEPALDTLPAAVIAAQSTEVDTVTNSTQTSEAFLAAVNDALSKVKK
;
A
#
# COMPACT_ATOMS: atom_id res chain seq x y z
N MET A 1 -12.99 40.05 42.95
CA MET A 1 -13.16 38.85 42.09
C MET A 1 -14.56 38.82 41.52
N LYS A 2 -14.70 39.06 40.23
CA LYS A 2 -15.79 38.56 39.37
C LYS A 2 -15.34 38.72 37.92
N ASN A 3 -14.84 37.63 37.34
CA ASN A 3 -14.65 37.49 35.90
C ASN A 3 -16.02 37.28 35.28
N ILE A 4 -16.37 38.07 34.28
CA ILE A 4 -17.44 37.74 33.34
C ILE A 4 -16.83 37.83 31.95
N GLU A 5 -16.68 36.65 31.36
CA GLU A 5 -16.35 36.42 29.96
C GLU A 5 -17.32 37.19 29.06
N GLN A 6 -16.83 38.22 28.36
CA GLN A 6 -17.48 38.65 27.12
C GLN A 6 -17.17 37.59 26.06
N THR A 7 -18.13 36.68 25.87
CA THR A 7 -18.00 35.58 24.93
C THR A 7 -17.93 36.11 23.48
N ARG A 8 -17.12 35.45 22.66
CA ARG A 8 -16.91 35.68 21.21
C ARG A 8 -18.20 35.83 20.37
N ARG A 9 -19.36 35.42 20.91
CA ARG A 9 -20.69 35.62 20.32
C ARG A 9 -21.10 37.09 20.20
N ASP A 10 -20.70 37.95 21.14
CA ASP A 10 -21.12 39.36 21.13
C ASP A 10 -20.33 40.17 20.08
N PHE A 11 -19.07 39.83 19.86
CA PHE A 11 -18.26 40.40 18.79
C PHE A 11 -18.81 40.07 17.40
N LEU A 12 -19.25 38.82 17.19
CA LEU A 12 -19.83 38.38 15.92
C LEU A 12 -21.21 38.99 15.65
N ARG A 13 -22.00 39.28 16.70
CA ARG A 13 -23.28 39.99 16.56
C ARG A 13 -23.12 41.46 16.21
N LEU A 14 -22.04 42.10 16.67
CA LEU A 14 -21.74 43.50 16.34
C LEU A 14 -21.28 43.66 14.89
N ALA A 15 -20.50 42.70 14.37
CA ALA A 15 -20.11 42.66 12.96
C ALA A 15 -21.30 42.41 12.01
N GLY A 16 -22.33 41.67 12.46
CA GLY A 16 -23.48 41.30 11.65
C GLY A 16 -24.55 42.38 11.42
N LYS A 17 -24.44 43.59 11.97
CA LYS A 17 -25.49 44.63 11.87
C LYS A 17 -25.01 46.03 11.41
N GLY A 18 -23.81 46.16 10.86
CA GLY A 18 -23.19 47.46 10.57
C GLY A 18 -22.87 47.75 9.10
N VAL A 19 -23.78 47.50 8.15
CA VAL A 19 -23.74 48.17 6.83
C VAL A 19 -24.85 49.22 6.80
N VAL A 20 -24.62 50.38 7.41
CA VAL A 20 -25.35 51.61 7.10
C VAL A 20 -24.43 52.80 7.37
N GLY A 21 -24.00 53.51 6.33
CA GLY A 21 -23.36 54.82 6.47
C GLY A 21 -22.22 55.07 5.50
N ALA A 22 -22.55 55.58 4.31
CA ALA A 22 -21.59 56.18 3.40
C ALA A 22 -20.99 57.45 4.03
N ALA A 23 -19.86 57.34 4.73
CA ALA A 23 -18.89 58.42 5.00
C ALA A 23 -17.79 57.97 5.99
N ALA A 24 -16.93 57.02 5.59
CA ALA A 24 -15.64 56.78 6.26
C ALA A 24 -14.71 55.96 5.34
N LEU A 25 -14.43 56.47 4.15
CA LEU A 25 -13.75 55.73 3.06
C LEU A 25 -12.29 56.16 2.84
N SER A 26 -11.58 56.69 3.85
CA SER A 26 -10.21 57.18 3.65
C SER A 26 -9.12 56.60 4.56
N CYS A 27 -9.41 55.65 5.46
CA CYS A 27 -8.36 55.00 6.26
C CYS A 27 -8.65 53.51 6.53
N VAL A 28 -8.82 52.71 5.48
CA VAL A 28 -8.63 51.25 5.61
C VAL A 28 -7.21 50.95 5.11
N PRO A 29 -6.31 50.43 5.96
CA PRO A 29 -4.99 49.99 5.50
C PRO A 29 -5.19 48.96 4.39
N SER A 30 -4.51 49.16 3.26
CA SER A 30 -4.47 48.27 2.08
C SER A 30 -3.82 46.90 2.35
N VAL A 31 -3.85 46.42 3.59
CA VAL A 31 -3.19 45.19 4.06
C VAL A 31 -4.19 44.07 4.37
N LEU A 32 -5.49 44.34 4.31
CA LEU A 32 -6.52 43.30 4.43
C LEU A 32 -7.12 43.00 3.05
N ASN A 33 -6.34 42.35 2.19
CA ASN A 33 -6.96 41.43 1.24
C ASN A 33 -7.65 40.35 2.09
N PRO A 34 -8.97 40.15 2.00
CA PRO A 34 -9.56 38.96 2.57
C PRO A 34 -8.90 37.78 1.87
N VAL A 35 -8.10 37.01 2.61
CA VAL A 35 -7.74 35.67 2.18
C VAL A 35 -9.07 34.95 2.06
N ILE A 36 -9.58 34.84 0.84
CA ILE A 36 -10.66 33.93 0.54
C ILE A 36 -10.05 32.58 0.86
N ALA A 37 -10.42 32.02 2.02
CA ALA A 37 -10.07 30.65 2.32
C ALA A 37 -10.68 29.81 1.20
N GLU A 38 -9.84 29.26 0.33
CA GLU A 38 -10.28 28.24 -0.62
C GLU A 38 -10.92 27.14 0.21
N THR A 39 -12.21 26.96 0.02
CA THR A 39 -12.95 25.91 0.70
C THR A 39 -12.62 24.62 -0.04
N ILE A 40 -11.71 23.84 0.54
CA ILE A 40 -11.41 22.50 0.04
C ILE A 40 -12.69 21.68 0.21
N GLU A 41 -13.29 21.27 -0.91
CA GLU A 41 -14.51 20.48 -0.92
C GLU A 41 -14.25 19.11 -0.29
N ALA A 42 -15.15 18.63 0.58
CA ALA A 42 -15.00 17.33 1.22
C ALA A 42 -15.05 16.22 0.16
N PRO A 43 -14.20 15.18 0.26
CA PRO A 43 -14.21 14.13 -0.73
C PRO A 43 -15.51 13.31 -0.64
N GLY A 44 -16.01 12.86 -1.79
CA GLY A 44 -17.15 11.94 -1.85
C GLY A 44 -16.81 10.58 -1.26
N TYR A 45 -17.83 9.84 -0.81
CA TYR A 45 -17.69 8.44 -0.40
C TYR A 45 -18.38 7.53 -1.44
N PRO A 46 -17.79 6.39 -1.80
CA PRO A 46 -16.44 5.94 -1.47
C PRO A 46 -15.35 6.77 -2.17
N LEU A 47 -14.11 6.70 -1.68
CA LEU A 47 -12.97 7.31 -2.39
C LEU A 47 -12.68 6.53 -3.66
N GLU A 48 -12.25 7.23 -4.71
CA GLU A 48 -11.71 6.61 -5.92
C GLU A 48 -10.52 5.71 -5.55
N TYR A 49 -10.54 4.47 -6.04
CA TYR A 49 -9.41 3.57 -5.86
C TYR A 49 -8.37 3.79 -6.95
N LYS A 50 -7.09 3.84 -6.55
CA LYS A 50 -5.95 3.81 -7.47
C LYS A 50 -5.14 2.56 -7.19
N GLN A 51 -4.64 1.94 -8.26
CA GLN A 51 -3.82 0.73 -8.16
C GLN A 51 -2.63 0.97 -7.21
N LEU A 52 -2.40 0.00 -6.33
CA LEU A 52 -1.19 -0.06 -5.51
C LEU A 52 -0.44 -1.33 -5.84
N ASP A 53 0.89 -1.27 -5.75
CA ASP A 53 1.75 -2.46 -5.81
C ASP A 53 1.61 -3.26 -4.50
N PRO A 54 1.05 -4.50 -4.55
CA PRO A 54 0.93 -5.36 -3.37
C PRO A 54 2.27 -5.67 -2.69
N GLN A 55 3.38 -5.74 -3.43
CA GLN A 55 4.69 -6.00 -2.85
C GLN A 55 5.18 -4.82 -2.02
N LYS A 56 4.98 -3.58 -2.51
CA LYS A 56 5.27 -2.39 -1.72
C LYS A 56 4.41 -2.33 -0.46
N VAL A 57 3.12 -2.65 -0.59
CA VAL A 57 2.18 -2.68 0.54
C VAL A 57 2.60 -3.72 1.58
N LEU A 58 3.10 -4.88 1.14
CA LEU A 58 3.65 -5.92 2.01
C LEU A 58 4.84 -5.38 2.83
N GLU A 59 5.82 -4.79 2.15
CA GLU A 59 7.03 -4.25 2.79
C GLU A 59 6.70 -3.09 3.74
N GLU A 60 5.81 -2.19 3.33
CA GLU A 60 5.35 -1.09 4.15
C GLU A 60 4.54 -1.58 5.35
N GLY A 61 3.66 -2.57 5.20
CA GLY A 61 2.91 -3.14 6.34
C GLY A 61 3.82 -3.80 7.37
N TYR A 62 4.90 -4.47 6.93
CA TYR A 62 5.93 -5.00 7.83
C TYR A 62 6.58 -3.87 8.64
N LYS A 63 7.09 -2.83 7.97
CA LYS A 63 7.75 -1.68 8.63
C LYS A 63 6.77 -0.92 9.54
N ARG A 64 5.54 -0.70 9.08
CA ARG A 64 4.55 0.16 9.73
C ARG A 64 3.95 -0.47 10.98
N LEU A 65 4.04 -1.79 11.18
CA LEU A 65 3.72 -2.38 12.49
C LEU A 65 4.54 -1.72 13.62
N TYR A 66 5.81 -1.45 13.38
CA TYR A 66 6.71 -0.87 14.38
C TYR A 66 6.49 0.63 14.60
N THR A 67 6.02 1.35 13.59
CA THR A 67 5.91 2.81 13.63
C THR A 67 4.48 3.33 13.85
N HIS A 68 3.46 2.51 13.58
CA HIS A 68 2.03 2.90 13.64
C HIS A 68 1.27 2.26 14.81
N GLY A 69 1.99 1.81 15.85
CA GLY A 69 1.39 1.35 17.10
C GLY A 69 0.80 -0.06 17.05
N GLY A 70 1.15 -0.87 16.05
CA GLY A 70 0.79 -2.28 15.96
C GLY A 70 0.11 -2.66 14.63
N CYS A 71 -0.41 -3.89 14.58
CA CYS A 71 -0.89 -4.51 13.34
C CYS A 71 -2.09 -3.82 12.69
N GLY A 72 -3.00 -3.24 13.47
CA GLY A 72 -4.13 -2.47 12.91
C GLY A 72 -3.69 -1.18 12.23
N GLY A 73 -2.87 -0.39 12.93
CA GLY A 73 -2.31 0.81 12.36
C GLY A 73 -1.43 0.52 11.15
N GLY A 74 -0.55 -0.49 11.26
CA GLY A 74 0.35 -0.89 10.18
C GLY A 74 -0.36 -1.36 8.91
N ALA A 75 -1.42 -2.16 9.03
CA ALA A 75 -2.14 -2.65 7.86
C ALA A 75 -2.96 -1.55 7.17
N PHE A 76 -3.60 -0.65 7.94
CA PHE A 76 -4.34 0.47 7.35
C PHE A 76 -3.39 1.46 6.69
N SER A 77 -2.31 1.86 7.37
CA SER A 77 -1.37 2.85 6.85
C SER A 77 -0.60 2.32 5.65
N ALA A 78 -0.30 1.03 5.57
CA ALA A 78 0.33 0.43 4.38
C ALA A 78 -0.52 0.55 3.11
N ILE A 79 -1.82 0.83 3.23
CA ILE A 79 -2.72 1.03 2.10
C ILE A 79 -3.06 2.51 1.96
N VAL A 80 -3.72 3.10 2.96
CA VAL A 80 -4.32 4.45 2.82
C VAL A 80 -3.28 5.56 2.96
N ASP A 81 -2.38 5.47 3.94
CA ASP A 81 -1.32 6.48 4.08
C ASP A 81 -0.36 6.39 2.89
N LEU A 82 -0.10 5.18 2.37
CA LEU A 82 0.67 4.97 1.14
C LEU A 82 -0.02 5.60 -0.09
N MET A 83 -1.35 5.50 -0.22
CA MET A 83 -2.06 6.28 -1.23
C MET A 83 -1.92 7.79 -1.02
N GLY A 84 -1.86 8.25 0.24
CA GLY A 84 -1.59 9.65 0.56
C GLY A 84 -0.21 10.11 0.10
N GLU A 85 0.80 9.25 0.25
CA GLU A 85 2.17 9.48 -0.20
C GLU A 85 2.28 9.49 -1.73
N GLU A 86 1.58 8.60 -2.43
CA GLU A 86 1.66 8.46 -3.89
C GLU A 86 0.74 9.42 -4.65
N TYR A 87 -0.46 9.66 -4.11
CA TYR A 87 -1.55 10.33 -4.83
C TYR A 87 -2.06 11.61 -4.14
N GLY A 88 -1.60 11.91 -2.93
CA GLY A 88 -1.94 13.13 -2.21
C GLY A 88 -3.38 13.17 -1.71
N TYR A 89 -4.06 14.30 -1.93
CA TYR A 89 -5.46 14.47 -1.54
C TYR A 89 -6.38 13.59 -2.42
N PRO A 90 -7.42 12.95 -1.86
CA PRO A 90 -7.91 13.04 -0.47
C PRO A 90 -7.31 12.02 0.51
N TYR A 91 -6.44 11.13 0.06
CA TYR A 91 -5.92 10.01 0.87
C TYR A 91 -5.02 10.47 2.03
N ASN A 92 -4.29 11.57 1.84
CA ASN A 92 -3.42 12.15 2.87
C ASN A 92 -4.19 12.84 4.03
N GLN A 93 -5.52 12.73 4.08
CA GLN A 93 -6.35 13.21 5.18
C GLN A 93 -6.55 12.15 6.27
N TYR A 94 -6.14 10.91 6.02
CA TYR A 94 -6.15 9.83 7.02
C TYR A 94 -4.79 9.73 7.71
N ASP A 95 -4.82 9.19 8.92
CA ASP A 95 -3.62 8.81 9.66
C ASP A 95 -3.85 7.40 10.20
N GLY A 96 -3.13 6.40 9.67
CA GLY A 96 -3.37 5.01 10.04
C GLY A 96 -3.16 4.71 11.52
N ARG A 97 -2.49 5.59 12.30
CA ARG A 97 -2.36 5.44 13.75
C ARG A 97 -3.71 5.47 14.48
N VAL A 98 -4.79 5.95 13.84
CA VAL A 98 -6.15 5.80 14.40
C VAL A 98 -6.53 4.33 14.63
N PHE A 99 -5.90 3.39 13.91
CA PHE A 99 -6.10 1.96 14.10
C PHE A 99 -5.10 1.29 15.06
N ALA A 100 -4.19 2.03 15.71
CA ALA A 100 -3.24 1.47 16.69
C ALA A 100 -3.94 0.70 17.83
N HIS A 101 -5.13 1.17 18.25
CA HIS A 101 -5.97 0.53 19.27
C HIS A 101 -6.41 -0.91 18.94
N ALA A 102 -6.30 -1.37 17.68
CA ALA A 102 -6.68 -2.72 17.28
C ALA A 102 -5.58 -3.77 17.53
N ALA A 103 -4.40 -3.35 18.02
CA ALA A 103 -3.32 -4.24 18.37
C ALA A 103 -3.77 -5.37 19.33
N ALA A 104 -3.18 -6.56 19.16
CA ALA A 104 -3.52 -7.76 19.94
C ALA A 104 -5.03 -8.11 19.93
N GLY A 105 -5.74 -7.80 18.84
CA GLY A 105 -7.18 -8.00 18.71
C GLY A 105 -7.95 -7.19 19.75
N TYR A 106 -7.71 -5.88 19.76
CA TYR A 106 -8.23 -4.92 20.76
C TYR A 106 -7.84 -5.29 22.20
N GLY A 107 -6.68 -5.89 22.40
CA GLY A 107 -6.16 -6.32 23.70
C GLY A 107 -6.83 -7.56 24.30
N ILE A 108 -7.89 -8.10 23.66
CA ILE A 108 -8.63 -9.28 24.14
C ILE A 108 -8.46 -10.50 23.23
N GLY A 109 -7.58 -10.41 22.23
CA GLY A 109 -7.31 -11.52 21.32
C GLY A 109 -8.43 -11.79 20.31
N ALA A 110 -9.33 -10.83 20.08
CA ALA A 110 -10.44 -10.92 19.12
C ALA A 110 -9.95 -10.88 17.66
N LEU A 111 -10.64 -10.20 16.73
CA LEU A 111 -10.20 -10.11 15.32
C LEU A 111 -8.75 -9.64 15.21
N CYS A 112 -7.93 -10.32 14.40
CA CYS A 112 -6.54 -9.92 14.21
C CYS A 112 -6.45 -8.45 13.77
N GLY A 113 -5.58 -7.66 14.41
CA GLY A 113 -5.48 -6.23 14.13
C GLY A 113 -5.13 -5.95 12.66
N SER A 114 -4.32 -6.78 12.00
CA SER A 114 -4.02 -6.61 10.58
C SER A 114 -5.29 -6.69 9.70
N LEU A 115 -6.22 -7.59 10.05
CA LEU A 115 -7.52 -7.69 9.38
C LEU A 115 -8.40 -6.47 9.66
N VAL A 116 -8.35 -5.91 10.88
CA VAL A 116 -9.08 -4.66 11.21
C VAL A 116 -8.61 -3.53 10.30
N GLY A 117 -7.30 -3.31 10.20
CA GLY A 117 -6.73 -2.24 9.38
C GLY A 117 -7.02 -2.44 7.89
N ALA A 118 -6.81 -3.66 7.38
CA ALA A 118 -7.08 -3.98 5.98
C ALA A 118 -8.57 -3.85 5.61
N CYS A 119 -9.50 -4.32 6.46
CA CYS A 119 -10.93 -4.19 6.22
C CYS A 119 -11.40 -2.73 6.27
N ALA A 120 -10.83 -1.93 7.17
CA ALA A 120 -11.11 -0.50 7.23
C ALA A 120 -10.63 0.19 5.94
N ALA A 121 -9.44 -0.17 5.43
CA ALA A 121 -8.94 0.35 4.16
C ALA A 121 -9.83 -0.04 2.98
N ILE A 122 -10.28 -1.31 2.88
CA ILE A 122 -11.27 -1.73 1.87
C ILE A 122 -12.53 -0.86 1.94
N GLY A 123 -13.03 -0.59 3.15
CA GLY A 123 -14.21 0.25 3.36
C GLY A 123 -14.03 1.71 2.95
N VAL A 124 -12.81 2.21 2.78
CA VAL A 124 -12.55 3.57 2.25
C VAL A 124 -12.90 3.66 0.76
N PHE A 125 -12.68 2.57 0.01
CA PHE A 125 -12.78 2.55 -1.47
C PHE A 125 -14.02 1.84 -2.00
N CYS A 126 -14.67 1.02 -1.18
CA CYS A 126 -15.78 0.18 -1.61
C CYS A 126 -17.08 0.56 -0.91
N GLU A 127 -18.19 0.46 -1.66
CA GLU A 127 -19.53 0.48 -1.09
C GLU A 127 -19.74 -0.72 -0.12
N PRO A 128 -20.67 -0.63 0.85
CA PRO A 128 -20.82 -1.64 1.90
C PRO A 128 -21.06 -3.08 1.41
N ALA A 129 -21.65 -3.28 0.23
CA ALA A 129 -21.86 -4.61 -0.33
C ALA A 129 -20.54 -5.24 -0.78
N ASP A 130 -19.75 -4.50 -1.56
CA ASP A 130 -18.46 -4.95 -2.09
C ASP A 130 -17.44 -5.10 -0.96
N ALA A 131 -17.40 -4.15 -0.02
CA ALA A 131 -16.52 -4.23 1.15
C ALA A 131 -16.77 -5.48 1.99
N ARG A 132 -18.03 -5.96 2.07
CA ARG A 132 -18.37 -7.21 2.76
C ARG A 132 -17.86 -8.44 2.00
N ALA A 133 -18.02 -8.47 0.68
CA ALA A 133 -17.55 -9.57 -0.15
C ALA A 133 -16.02 -9.69 -0.08
N LEU A 134 -15.30 -8.58 -0.27
CA LEU A 134 -13.84 -8.55 -0.20
C LEU A 134 -13.30 -8.92 1.19
N ARG A 135 -13.98 -8.50 2.26
CA ARG A 135 -13.66 -8.98 3.62
C ARG A 135 -13.79 -10.49 3.73
N ASP A 136 -14.86 -11.07 3.21
CA ASP A 136 -15.12 -12.52 3.34
C ASP A 136 -14.06 -13.34 2.58
N ASP A 137 -13.61 -12.84 1.42
CA ASP A 137 -12.48 -13.40 0.68
C ASP A 137 -11.17 -13.28 1.46
N LEU A 138 -10.88 -12.09 2.01
CA LEU A 138 -9.68 -11.85 2.84
C LEU A 138 -9.67 -12.75 4.07
N PHE A 139 -10.81 -12.94 4.74
CA PHE A 139 -10.94 -13.80 5.91
C PHE A 139 -10.78 -15.28 5.54
N THR A 140 -11.29 -15.68 4.38
CA THR A 140 -11.14 -17.04 3.86
C THR A 140 -9.67 -17.35 3.61
N TRP A 141 -8.96 -16.46 2.89
CA TRP A 141 -7.52 -16.56 2.69
C TRP A 141 -6.76 -16.59 4.02
N TYR A 142 -7.03 -15.65 4.93
CA TYR A 142 -6.28 -15.53 6.20
C TYR A 142 -6.32 -16.81 7.04
N LYS A 143 -7.47 -17.50 7.07
CA LYS A 143 -7.63 -18.75 7.82
C LYS A 143 -6.79 -19.90 7.25
N GLN A 144 -6.46 -19.87 5.96
CA GLN A 144 -5.83 -20.96 5.23
C GLN A 144 -4.35 -20.69 4.95
N HIS A 145 -3.97 -19.43 4.81
CA HIS A 145 -2.60 -19.00 4.55
C HIS A 145 -1.67 -19.34 5.71
N ALA A 146 -0.49 -19.89 5.41
CA ALA A 146 0.49 -20.21 6.44
C ALA A 146 1.37 -18.99 6.72
N PHE A 147 1.32 -18.43 7.92
CA PHE A 147 2.13 -17.27 8.29
C PHE A 147 3.34 -17.65 9.15
N PRO A 148 4.48 -16.94 9.03
CA PRO A 148 4.75 -15.85 8.09
C PRO A 148 5.33 -16.33 6.76
N GLY A 149 4.83 -15.82 5.63
CA GLY A 149 5.43 -16.00 4.31
C GLY A 149 6.54 -15.00 4.02
N TYR A 150 6.41 -13.75 4.47
CA TYR A 150 7.44 -12.71 4.35
C TYR A 150 8.33 -12.66 5.59
N GLN A 151 9.63 -12.85 5.41
CA GLN A 151 10.63 -13.00 6.46
C GLN A 151 11.96 -12.34 6.07
N PRO A 152 12.01 -11.02 5.83
CA PRO A 152 13.18 -10.35 5.25
C PRO A 152 14.42 -10.36 6.16
N GLU A 153 14.22 -10.45 7.46
CA GLU A 153 15.26 -10.27 8.49
C GLU A 153 15.30 -11.42 9.50
N PHE A 154 14.43 -12.43 9.34
CA PHE A 154 14.30 -13.51 10.30
C PHE A 154 13.95 -14.83 9.60
N LYS A 155 14.04 -15.92 10.34
CA LYS A 155 13.59 -17.23 9.87
C LYS A 155 12.73 -17.90 10.94
N ALA A 156 11.53 -18.29 10.54
CA ALA A 156 10.55 -18.94 11.39
C ALA A 156 9.78 -19.98 10.57
N GLU A 157 9.35 -21.04 11.26
CA GLU A 157 8.40 -21.98 10.69
C GLU A 157 7.03 -21.32 10.53
N THR A 158 6.30 -21.74 9.50
CA THR A 158 4.97 -21.20 9.22
C THR A 158 3.89 -21.95 10.00
N THR A 159 2.77 -21.27 10.22
CA THR A 159 1.60 -21.79 10.94
C THR A 159 0.32 -21.32 10.25
N VAL A 160 -0.65 -22.22 10.12
CA VAL A 160 -2.00 -21.91 9.63
C VAL A 160 -2.91 -21.75 10.84
N SER A 161 -3.64 -20.64 10.91
CA SER A 161 -4.46 -20.33 12.09
C SER A 161 -5.80 -21.08 12.11
N GLY A 162 -6.40 -21.35 10.95
CA GLY A 162 -7.79 -21.82 10.84
C GLY A 162 -8.84 -20.81 11.35
N SER A 163 -8.41 -19.62 11.78
CA SER A 163 -9.22 -18.62 12.49
C SER A 163 -8.75 -17.20 12.18
N VAL A 164 -9.67 -16.23 12.24
CA VAL A 164 -9.38 -14.80 12.09
C VAL A 164 -8.98 -14.15 13.41
N GLN A 165 -9.01 -14.89 14.52
CA GLN A 165 -8.72 -14.35 15.84
C GLN A 165 -7.21 -14.18 16.05
N CYS A 166 -6.83 -13.10 16.70
CA CYS A 166 -5.46 -12.80 17.08
C CYS A 166 -4.93 -13.86 18.05
N ALA A 167 -5.72 -14.25 19.05
CA ALA A 167 -5.34 -15.26 20.03
C ALA A 167 -4.99 -16.60 19.39
N ASP A 168 -5.74 -17.03 18.38
CA ASP A 168 -5.48 -18.27 17.66
C ASP A 168 -4.25 -18.13 16.77
N SER A 169 -4.23 -17.10 15.91
CA SER A 169 -3.15 -16.87 14.95
C SER A 169 -1.78 -16.73 15.61
N VAL A 170 -1.66 -15.85 16.61
CA VAL A 170 -0.38 -15.63 17.29
C VAL A 170 -0.10 -16.72 18.34
N GLY A 171 -1.13 -17.27 18.97
CA GLY A 171 -1.00 -18.28 20.01
C GLY A 171 -0.47 -19.61 19.50
N ILE A 172 -0.95 -20.07 18.33
CA ILE A 172 -0.45 -21.29 17.68
C ILE A 172 1.04 -21.14 17.37
N PHE A 173 1.43 -20.02 16.74
CA PHE A 173 2.82 -19.71 16.43
C PHE A 173 3.71 -19.65 17.67
N MET A 174 3.30 -18.89 18.69
CA MET A 174 4.06 -18.77 19.94
C MET A 174 4.25 -20.12 20.64
N LYS A 175 3.22 -20.98 20.64
CA LYS A 175 3.31 -22.32 21.21
C LYS A 175 4.30 -23.20 20.46
N GLN A 176 4.29 -23.18 19.12
CA GLN A 176 5.20 -23.95 18.28
C GLN A 176 6.65 -23.48 18.45
N ALA A 177 6.87 -22.16 18.46
CA ALA A 177 8.19 -21.56 18.56
C ALA A 177 8.71 -21.41 20.01
N ASN A 178 7.92 -21.80 21.02
CA ASN A 178 8.20 -21.59 22.45
C ASN A 178 8.54 -20.11 22.78
N LEU A 179 7.69 -19.19 22.31
CA LEU A 179 7.84 -17.75 22.48
C LEU A 179 6.73 -17.16 23.36
N GLN A 180 7.00 -15.99 23.91
CA GLN A 180 6.03 -15.14 24.60
C GLN A 180 5.60 -13.97 23.72
N MET A 181 4.50 -13.31 24.13
CA MET A 181 4.00 -12.16 23.39
C MET A 181 5.06 -11.06 23.32
N GLY A 182 5.85 -10.77 24.35
CA GLY A 182 6.87 -9.70 24.24
C GLY A 182 8.01 -9.96 23.23
N ASP A 183 8.20 -11.20 22.78
CA ASP A 183 9.46 -11.60 22.19
C ASP A 183 9.69 -11.04 20.79
N PRO A 184 10.90 -10.54 20.46
CA PRO A 184 11.18 -9.95 19.15
C PRO A 184 10.84 -10.85 17.95
N PRO A 185 11.12 -12.17 17.95
CA PRO A 185 10.71 -13.04 16.83
C PRO A 185 9.19 -13.14 16.66
N ARG A 186 8.42 -13.06 17.75
CA ARG A 186 6.95 -13.00 17.72
C ARG A 186 6.49 -11.68 17.10
N VAL A 187 7.10 -10.57 17.50
CA VAL A 187 6.79 -9.24 16.94
C VAL A 187 7.09 -9.21 15.44
N ALA A 188 8.24 -9.75 15.00
CA ALA A 188 8.60 -9.86 13.58
C ALA A 188 7.60 -10.71 12.79
N ARG A 189 7.14 -11.84 13.34
CA ARG A 189 6.04 -12.61 12.73
C ARG A 189 4.76 -11.80 12.60
N CYS A 190 4.39 -11.01 13.61
CA CYS A 190 3.23 -10.12 13.53
C CYS A 190 3.42 -9.00 12.48
N ALA A 191 4.64 -8.49 12.30
CA ALA A 191 4.97 -7.54 11.23
C ALA A 191 4.75 -8.17 9.85
N ALA A 192 5.25 -9.38 9.64
CA ALA A 192 5.03 -10.15 8.42
C ALA A 192 3.54 -10.36 8.13
N VAL A 193 2.77 -10.83 9.11
CA VAL A 193 1.31 -10.99 9.00
C VAL A 193 0.62 -9.66 8.67
N THR A 194 1.11 -8.55 9.20
CA THR A 194 0.58 -7.22 8.91
C THR A 194 0.78 -6.85 7.44
N GLY A 195 2.02 -7.00 6.94
CA GLY A 195 2.37 -6.81 5.53
C GLY A 195 1.57 -7.72 4.60
N GLU A 196 1.63 -9.03 4.81
CA GLU A 196 0.94 -10.02 3.98
C GLU A 196 -0.59 -9.81 3.96
N THR A 197 -1.20 -9.45 5.10
CA THR A 197 -2.65 -9.18 5.14
C THR A 197 -2.99 -7.91 4.35
N ALA A 198 -2.19 -6.86 4.46
CA ALA A 198 -2.40 -5.63 3.71
C ALA A 198 -2.21 -5.84 2.21
N ALA A 199 -1.15 -6.58 1.82
CA ALA A 199 -0.89 -6.94 0.44
C ALA A 199 -2.03 -7.76 -0.15
N LYS A 200 -2.56 -8.75 0.59
CA LYS A 200 -3.72 -9.52 0.11
C LYS A 200 -4.95 -8.65 -0.08
N ALA A 201 -5.20 -7.71 0.83
CA ALA A 201 -6.31 -6.77 0.67
C ALA A 201 -6.16 -5.91 -0.59
N VAL A 202 -4.93 -5.50 -0.92
CA VAL A 202 -4.64 -4.75 -2.15
C VAL A 202 -4.77 -5.63 -3.40
N GLU A 203 -4.33 -6.90 -3.39
CA GLU A 203 -4.61 -7.82 -4.51
C GLU A 203 -6.12 -7.93 -4.78
N LEU A 204 -6.92 -8.05 -3.71
CA LEU A 204 -8.39 -8.14 -3.82
C LEU A 204 -8.99 -6.83 -4.35
N LEU A 205 -8.51 -5.68 -3.90
CA LEU A 205 -8.95 -4.37 -4.40
C LEU A 205 -8.54 -4.15 -5.86
N ASN A 206 -7.27 -4.41 -6.21
CA ASN A 206 -6.77 -4.36 -7.59
C ASN A 206 -7.67 -5.18 -8.52
N LYS A 207 -7.93 -6.45 -8.15
CA LYS A 207 -8.82 -7.33 -8.91
C LYS A 207 -10.25 -6.79 -8.99
N HIS A 208 -10.80 -6.28 -7.90
CA HIS A 208 -12.16 -5.71 -7.87
C HIS A 208 -12.32 -4.52 -8.82
N PHE A 209 -11.29 -3.67 -8.91
CA PHE A 209 -11.27 -2.49 -9.78
C PHE A 209 -10.69 -2.75 -11.18
N GLY A 210 -10.39 -4.01 -11.53
CA GLY A 210 -9.99 -4.42 -12.88
C GLY A 210 -8.49 -4.31 -13.20
N PHE A 211 -7.63 -4.16 -12.19
CA PHE A 211 -6.17 -4.20 -12.34
C PHE A 211 -5.68 -5.65 -12.20
N THR A 212 -4.91 -6.18 -13.17
CA THR A 212 -4.58 -7.63 -13.24
C THR A 212 -3.11 -8.00 -13.10
N ASP A 213 -2.19 -7.05 -12.91
CA ASP A 213 -0.76 -7.32 -13.10
C ASP A 213 0.00 -7.10 -11.80
N SER A 214 -0.24 -7.90 -10.77
CA SER A 214 0.51 -7.76 -9.52
C SER A 214 0.76 -9.08 -8.81
N VAL A 215 2.04 -9.41 -8.66
CA VAL A 215 2.52 -10.60 -7.96
C VAL A 215 3.14 -10.19 -6.62
N VAL A 216 2.68 -10.78 -5.52
CA VAL A 216 3.35 -10.68 -4.21
C VAL A 216 4.41 -11.77 -4.10
N ILE A 217 5.65 -11.38 -3.80
CA ILE A 217 6.75 -12.33 -3.59
C ILE A 217 6.93 -12.55 -2.09
N LEU A 218 6.81 -13.81 -1.68
CA LEU A 218 7.04 -14.23 -0.29
C LEU A 218 8.37 -14.99 -0.19
N ASP A 219 9.05 -14.87 0.94
CA ASP A 219 10.32 -15.57 1.19
C ASP A 219 10.13 -17.08 1.36
N ASN A 220 8.91 -17.52 1.69
CA ASN A 220 8.57 -18.94 1.70
C ASN A 220 8.15 -19.42 0.29
N PRO A 221 8.95 -20.30 -0.35
CA PRO A 221 8.65 -20.80 -1.69
C PRO A 221 7.33 -21.59 -1.77
N ASP A 222 6.87 -22.18 -0.65
CA ASP A 222 5.61 -22.94 -0.58
C ASP A 222 4.36 -22.03 -0.53
N LEU A 223 4.54 -20.71 -0.42
CA LEU A 223 3.45 -19.74 -0.22
C LEU A 223 3.40 -18.63 -1.29
N GLN A 224 4.25 -18.71 -2.31
CA GLN A 224 4.13 -17.83 -3.47
C GLN A 224 2.71 -18.01 -4.03
N GLY A 225 1.88 -16.96 -3.94
CA GLY A 225 0.45 -17.03 -4.26
C GLY A 225 0.27 -17.51 -5.68
N GLU A 226 -0.72 -18.40 -5.94
CA GLU A 226 -0.95 -19.12 -7.21
C GLU A 226 -0.05 -18.63 -8.34
N GLU A 227 1.20 -19.09 -8.31
CA GLU A 227 2.10 -18.86 -9.42
C GLU A 227 1.37 -19.45 -10.62
N THR A 228 1.35 -18.73 -11.74
CA THR A 228 1.53 -19.49 -12.97
C THR A 228 2.96 -20.01 -12.83
N PRO A 229 3.19 -21.30 -12.52
CA PRO A 229 4.54 -21.77 -12.25
C PRO A 229 5.39 -21.40 -13.46
N LEU A 230 6.50 -20.70 -13.21
CA LEU A 230 7.39 -20.26 -14.27
C LEU A 230 7.76 -21.47 -15.12
N ALA A 231 7.54 -21.37 -16.43
CA ALA A 231 8.03 -22.39 -17.33
C ALA A 231 9.58 -22.42 -17.28
N GLU A 232 10.22 -23.52 -17.67
CA GLU A 232 11.69 -23.66 -17.62
C GLU A 232 12.45 -22.55 -18.36
N ASN A 233 11.79 -21.87 -19.28
CA ASN A 233 12.30 -20.77 -20.08
C ASN A 233 11.88 -19.38 -19.58
N GLU A 234 11.25 -19.27 -18.40
CA GLU A 234 10.81 -18.00 -17.83
C GLU A 234 11.65 -17.59 -16.62
N TYR A 235 12.04 -16.32 -16.58
CA TYR A 235 12.98 -15.78 -15.59
C TYR A 235 12.48 -14.44 -15.06
N ILE A 236 12.42 -14.29 -13.73
CA ILE A 236 12.07 -13.01 -13.10
C ILE A 236 13.32 -12.20 -12.86
N GLY A 237 13.26 -10.91 -13.19
CA GLY A 237 14.31 -9.96 -12.89
C GLY A 237 13.78 -8.71 -12.19
N VAL A 238 14.64 -8.08 -11.41
CA VAL A 238 14.31 -6.89 -10.60
C VAL A 238 15.29 -5.77 -10.88
N GLY A 239 14.78 -4.54 -11.05
CA GLY A 239 15.58 -3.35 -11.20
C GLY A 239 14.99 -2.19 -10.42
N THR A 240 15.84 -1.41 -9.76
CA THR A 240 15.40 -0.40 -8.78
C THR A 240 15.36 1.00 -9.39
N SER A 241 14.22 1.68 -9.26
CA SER A 241 14.07 3.12 -9.51
C SER A 241 14.04 3.89 -8.17
N PRO A 242 14.17 5.23 -8.16
CA PRO A 242 13.96 6.02 -6.94
C PRO A 242 12.57 5.90 -6.35
N ARG A 243 11.58 5.47 -7.15
CA ARG A 243 10.21 5.30 -6.68
C ARG A 243 9.95 3.91 -6.15
N GLY A 244 10.72 2.91 -6.58
CA GLY A 244 10.65 1.52 -6.12
C GLY A 244 11.13 0.54 -7.19
N ASP A 245 11.00 -0.74 -6.90
CA ASP A 245 11.43 -1.79 -7.81
C ASP A 245 10.47 -1.97 -8.99
N ILE A 246 11.05 -2.26 -10.15
CA ILE A 246 10.39 -2.75 -11.35
C ILE A 246 10.75 -4.23 -11.48
N ARG A 247 9.74 -5.07 -11.61
CA ARG A 247 9.90 -6.52 -11.81
C ARG A 247 9.39 -6.91 -13.17
N VAL A 248 10.15 -7.75 -13.86
CA VAL A 248 9.81 -8.25 -15.19
C VAL A 248 9.94 -9.76 -15.23
N LYS A 249 9.06 -10.42 -15.99
CA LYS A 249 9.21 -11.81 -16.41
C LYS A 249 9.70 -11.82 -17.85
N VAL A 250 10.85 -12.45 -18.08
CA VAL A 250 11.43 -12.65 -19.40
C VAL A 250 11.21 -14.11 -19.80
N THR A 251 10.57 -14.34 -20.93
CA THR A 251 10.41 -15.67 -21.53
C THR A 251 11.42 -15.84 -22.67
N MET A 252 12.19 -16.92 -22.64
CA MET A 252 13.19 -17.26 -23.65
C MET A 252 12.65 -18.28 -24.66
N ASP A 253 13.01 -18.15 -25.94
CA ASP A 253 12.88 -19.20 -26.96
C ASP A 253 14.28 -19.56 -27.45
N GLY A 254 14.85 -20.61 -26.83
CA GLY A 254 16.26 -20.94 -27.01
C GLY A 254 17.18 -19.82 -26.53
N ASP A 255 17.94 -19.24 -27.45
CA ASP A 255 18.86 -18.12 -27.20
C ASP A 255 18.22 -16.74 -27.38
N LYS A 256 16.91 -16.68 -27.68
CA LYS A 256 16.20 -15.43 -27.98
C LYS A 256 15.22 -15.04 -26.88
N ILE A 257 15.08 -13.74 -26.67
CA ILE A 257 14.03 -13.14 -25.86
C ILE A 257 12.72 -13.21 -26.67
N ALA A 258 11.76 -14.01 -26.19
CA ALA A 258 10.46 -14.20 -26.85
C ALA A 258 9.40 -13.23 -26.30
N ASN A 259 9.41 -12.99 -24.99
CA ASN A 259 8.46 -12.10 -24.33
C ASN A 259 9.09 -11.40 -23.12
N ILE A 260 8.59 -10.21 -22.81
CA ILE A 260 8.89 -9.48 -21.57
C ILE A 260 7.57 -8.95 -21.03
N GLU A 261 7.21 -9.38 -19.83
CA GLU A 261 6.00 -8.96 -19.13
C GLU A 261 6.42 -8.17 -17.89
N VAL A 262 5.89 -6.95 -17.72
CA VAL A 262 6.11 -6.16 -16.50
C VAL A 262 5.15 -6.69 -15.43
N LEU A 263 5.70 -7.29 -14.37
CA LEU A 263 4.91 -7.92 -13.31
C LEU A 263 4.51 -6.97 -12.18
N SER A 264 5.36 -5.99 -11.91
CA SER A 264 5.10 -4.96 -10.90
C SER A 264 6.01 -3.76 -11.16
N HIS A 265 5.50 -2.56 -10.91
CA HIS A 265 6.30 -1.35 -10.84
C HIS A 265 5.62 -0.34 -9.91
N ASN A 266 6.39 0.64 -9.47
CA ASN A 266 5.96 1.65 -8.50
C ASN A 266 6.22 3.05 -9.06
N GLU A 267 5.87 3.23 -10.33
CA GLU A 267 6.07 4.47 -11.06
C GLU A 267 4.81 5.33 -11.03
N THR A 268 4.95 6.64 -11.18
CA THR A 268 3.79 7.54 -11.19
C THR A 268 2.87 7.22 -12.38
N PRO A 269 1.59 6.89 -12.14
CA PRO A 269 0.65 6.60 -13.21
C PRO A 269 0.56 7.75 -14.23
N ASN A 270 0.35 7.42 -15.50
CA ASN A 270 0.29 8.33 -16.65
C ASN A 270 1.61 9.07 -17.01
N PHE A 271 2.69 8.95 -16.24
CA PHE A 271 3.94 9.66 -16.53
C PHE A 271 5.01 8.75 -17.15
N PHE A 272 4.97 7.46 -16.82
CA PHE A 272 6.01 6.49 -17.18
C PHE A 272 5.52 5.29 -17.99
N GLU A 273 4.21 5.20 -18.23
CA GLU A 273 3.58 4.21 -19.11
C GLU A 273 4.23 4.12 -20.49
N PRO A 274 4.62 5.24 -21.16
CA PRO A 274 5.31 5.14 -22.45
C PRO A 274 6.61 4.32 -22.39
N ALA A 275 7.32 4.34 -21.27
CA ALA A 275 8.54 3.54 -21.11
C ALA A 275 8.21 2.05 -20.97
N LEU A 276 7.24 1.71 -20.13
CA LEU A 276 6.85 0.32 -19.86
C LEU A 276 6.10 -0.32 -21.03
N ASP A 277 5.46 0.47 -21.89
CA ASP A 277 4.78 -0.02 -23.10
C ASP A 277 5.74 -0.23 -24.29
N THR A 278 6.76 0.62 -24.42
CA THR A 278 7.62 0.63 -25.62
C THR A 278 8.92 -0.14 -25.45
N LEU A 279 9.52 -0.12 -24.25
CA LEU A 279 10.81 -0.78 -24.00
C LEU A 279 10.76 -2.31 -24.14
N PRO A 280 9.70 -3.03 -23.70
CA PRO A 280 9.61 -4.47 -23.95
C PRO A 280 9.76 -4.82 -25.43
N ALA A 281 9.02 -4.12 -26.30
CA ALA A 281 9.07 -4.32 -27.74
C ALA A 281 10.45 -3.96 -28.33
N ALA A 282 11.06 -2.88 -27.86
CA ALA A 282 12.39 -2.46 -28.31
C ALA A 282 13.47 -3.49 -27.94
N VAL A 283 13.45 -3.99 -26.70
CA VAL A 283 14.40 -5.01 -26.22
C VAL A 283 14.20 -6.33 -26.96
N ILE A 284 12.96 -6.77 -27.19
CA ILE A 284 12.67 -7.98 -27.98
C ILE A 284 13.14 -7.80 -29.43
N ALA A 285 12.94 -6.63 -30.04
CA ALA A 285 13.39 -6.36 -31.40
C ALA A 285 14.93 -6.34 -31.50
N ALA A 286 15.60 -5.73 -30.53
CA ALA A 286 17.06 -5.62 -30.47
C ALA A 286 17.74 -6.91 -29.99
N GLN A 287 17.01 -7.79 -29.28
CA GLN A 287 17.56 -8.93 -28.54
C GLN A 287 18.68 -8.50 -27.57
N SER A 288 18.55 -7.30 -27.01
CA SER A 288 19.56 -6.65 -26.17
C SER A 288 18.91 -5.57 -25.31
N THR A 289 19.47 -5.31 -24.13
CA THR A 289 19.09 -4.17 -23.28
C THR A 289 19.79 -2.87 -23.68
N GLU A 290 20.65 -2.89 -24.71
CA GLU A 290 21.29 -1.69 -25.27
C GLU A 290 20.33 -0.93 -26.20
N VAL A 291 19.20 -0.45 -25.63
CA VAL A 291 18.20 0.35 -26.32
C VAL A 291 18.11 1.75 -25.70
N ASP A 292 17.63 2.72 -26.48
CA ASP A 292 17.49 4.09 -26.01
C ASP A 292 16.43 4.19 -24.89
N THR A 293 16.74 5.01 -23.88
CA THR A 293 15.77 5.33 -22.82
C THR A 293 14.67 6.26 -23.34
N VAL A 294 13.49 6.17 -22.75
CA VAL A 294 12.36 7.02 -23.12
C VAL A 294 12.51 8.40 -22.49
N THR A 295 12.33 9.45 -23.30
CA THR A 295 12.44 10.84 -22.85
C THR A 295 11.46 11.11 -21.70
N ASN A 296 11.90 11.87 -20.68
CA ASN A 296 11.19 12.12 -19.42
C ASN A 296 10.92 10.89 -18.54
N SER A 297 11.40 9.70 -18.94
CA SER A 297 11.27 8.43 -18.21
C SER A 297 12.61 7.72 -18.04
N THR A 298 13.73 8.45 -17.97
CA THR A 298 15.08 7.89 -17.97
C THR A 298 15.31 6.91 -16.82
N GLN A 299 14.98 7.30 -15.58
CA GLN A 299 15.20 6.44 -14.40
C GLN A 299 14.33 5.17 -14.44
N THR A 300 13.10 5.28 -14.94
CA THR A 300 12.22 4.12 -15.17
C THR A 300 12.76 3.21 -16.24
N SER A 301 13.28 3.79 -17.33
CA SER A 301 13.88 3.03 -18.43
C SER A 301 15.11 2.26 -17.94
N GLU A 302 15.98 2.92 -17.18
CA GLU A 302 17.18 2.30 -16.59
C GLU A 302 16.81 1.18 -15.62
N ALA A 303 15.81 1.39 -14.75
CA ALA A 303 15.32 0.37 -13.83
C ALA A 303 14.71 -0.83 -14.58
N PHE A 304 13.91 -0.60 -15.62
CA PHE A 304 13.36 -1.66 -16.46
C PHE A 304 14.47 -2.47 -17.16
N LEU A 305 15.46 -1.80 -17.76
CA LEU A 305 16.58 -2.46 -18.44
C LEU A 305 17.47 -3.23 -17.44
N ALA A 306 17.63 -2.71 -16.23
CA ALA A 306 18.29 -3.43 -15.14
C ALA A 306 17.52 -4.69 -14.74
N ALA A 307 16.19 -4.60 -14.65
CA ALA A 307 15.34 -5.75 -14.36
C ALA A 307 15.46 -6.84 -15.44
N VAL A 308 15.46 -6.46 -16.73
CA VAL A 308 15.67 -7.42 -17.82
C VAL A 308 17.06 -8.06 -17.74
N ASN A 309 18.11 -7.29 -17.47
CA ASN A 309 19.46 -7.84 -17.31
C ASN A 309 19.57 -8.82 -16.14
N ASP A 310 18.93 -8.50 -15.01
CA ASP A 310 18.85 -9.39 -13.86
C ASP A 310 18.16 -10.72 -14.23
N ALA A 311 17.05 -10.68 -14.99
CA ALA A 311 16.38 -11.88 -15.50
C ALA A 311 17.30 -12.69 -16.43
N LEU A 312 17.95 -12.04 -17.40
CA LEU A 312 18.84 -12.69 -18.37
C LEU A 312 20.07 -13.33 -17.71
N SER A 313 20.54 -12.79 -16.58
CA SER A 313 21.65 -13.37 -15.82
C SER A 313 21.34 -14.76 -15.24
N LYS A 314 20.04 -15.12 -15.14
CA LYS A 314 19.54 -16.37 -14.56
C LYS A 314 19.32 -17.45 -15.62
N VAL A 315 19.44 -17.12 -16.91
CA VAL A 315 19.32 -18.07 -18.01
C VAL A 315 20.46 -19.09 -17.93
N LYS A 316 20.11 -20.36 -17.75
CA LYS A 316 21.09 -21.46 -17.71
C LYS A 316 21.57 -21.74 -19.14
N LYS A 317 22.88 -21.62 -19.35
CA LYS A 317 23.55 -22.00 -20.61
C LYS A 317 23.79 -23.50 -20.68
#